data_AF-A0A2T4RXG5-F1
#
_entry.id   AF-A0A2T4RXG5-F1
#
_cell.length_a   1.000
_cell.length_b   1.000
_cell.length_c   1.000
_cell.angle_alpha   90.00
_cell.angle_beta   90.00
_cell.angle_gamma   90.00
#
_symmetry.space_group_name_H-M   'P 1'
#
loop_
_entity.id
_entity.type
_entity.pdbx_description
1 polymer ?
#
loop_
_entity_poly.entity_id
_entity_poly.type
_entity_poly.pdbx_seq_one_letter_code
_entity_poly.pdbx_strand_id
1 'polypeptide(L)' 'MTDVFLGLGSNVGDRENQLKEAIRLLDEQSGIKVVKVSSFYETEPVGYVDQPDFLNLCVEIQTELSPKAVLER' A
#
# COMPACT_ATOMS: atom_id res chain seq x y z
N MET A 1 -12.64 -8.70 -13.56
CA MET A 1 -11.60 -8.09 -12.71
C MET A 1 -11.53 -6.59 -12.99
N THR A 2 -11.41 -5.80 -11.93
CA THR A 2 -11.28 -4.34 -11.95
C THR A 2 -9.88 -3.97 -11.48
N ASP A 3 -9.24 -3.02 -12.16
CA ASP A 3 -7.96 -2.47 -11.73
C ASP A 3 -8.18 -1.42 -10.64
N VAL A 4 -7.48 -1.57 -9.52
CA VAL A 4 -7.54 -0.67 -8.35
C VAL A 4 -6.13 -0.26 -7.97
N PHE A 5 -5.96 1.03 -7.66
CA PHE A 5 -4.68 1.58 -7.22
C PHE A 5 -4.76 1.96 -5.75
N LEU A 6 -3.84 1.42 -4.95
CA LEU A 6 -3.73 1.67 -3.51
C LEU A 6 -2.47 2.47 -3.22
N GLY A 7 -2.57 3.46 -2.34
CA GLY A 7 -1.42 4.14 -1.75
C GLY A 7 -1.05 3.50 -0.43
N LEU A 8 0.22 3.16 -0.25
CA LEU A 8 0.78 2.63 1.00
C LEU A 8 1.84 3.59 1.53
N GLY A 9 1.87 3.77 2.85
CA GLY A 9 2.83 4.64 3.53
C GLY A 9 3.18 4.13 4.93
N SER A 10 4.45 4.25 5.31
CA SER A 10 4.92 3.99 6.67
C SER A 10 6.00 5.01 7.05
N ASN A 11 5.93 5.57 8.26
CA ASN A 11 6.89 6.56 8.76
C ASN A 11 7.54 6.18 10.10
N VAL A 12 7.22 5.03 10.69
CA VAL A 12 7.76 4.60 11.98
C VAL A 12 8.31 3.19 11.89
N GLY A 13 9.44 2.94 12.55
CA GLY A 13 10.08 1.62 12.60
C GLY A 13 10.71 1.21 11.27
N ASP A 14 10.68 -0.08 10.96
CA ASP A 14 11.22 -0.63 9.71
C ASP A 14 10.22 -0.44 8.56
N ARG A 15 10.22 0.78 7.99
CA ARG A 15 9.24 1.24 6.99
C ARG A 15 9.27 0.38 5.72
N GLU A 16 10.46 0.04 5.23
CA GLU A 16 10.60 -0.73 3.99
C GLU A 16 10.08 -2.17 4.16
N ASN A 17 10.44 -2.85 5.25
CA ASN A 17 9.95 -4.21 5.49
C ASN A 17 8.45 -4.23 5.78
N GLN A 18 7.90 -3.24 6.49
CA GLN A 18 6.45 -3.12 6.68
C GLN A 18 5.70 -3.01 5.35
N LEU A 19 6.19 -2.18 4.43
CA LEU A 19 5.56 -2.00 3.11
C LEU A 19 5.69 -3.26 2.25
N LYS A 20 6.85 -3.92 2.24
CA LYS A 20 7.04 -5.21 1.54
C LYS A 20 6.10 -6.29 2.08
N GLU A 21 5.96 -6.36 3.40
CA GLU A 21 5.08 -7.32 4.05
C GLU A 21 3.60 -7.02 3.76
N ALA A 22 3.20 -5.74 3.76
CA ALA A 22 1.85 -5.35 3.37
C ALA A 22 1.51 -5.76 1.94
N ILE A 23 2.44 -5.57 0.99
CA ILE A 23 2.26 -6.03 -0.40
C ILE A 23 2.11 -7.55 -0.46
N ARG A 24 2.95 -8.30 0.26
CA ARG A 24 2.87 -9.77 0.33
C ARG A 24 1.52 -10.23 0.89
N LEU A 25 1.08 -9.64 1.99
CA LEU A 25 -0.19 -9.97 2.65
C LEU A 25 -1.41 -9.63 1.78
N LEU A 26 -1.34 -8.54 1.01
CA LEU A 26 -2.37 -8.15 0.03
C LEU A 26 -2.49 -9.18 -1.08
N ASP A 27 -1.38 -9.67 -1.63
CA ASP A 27 -1.36 -10.67 -2.72
C ASP A 27 -1.84 -12.06 -2.24
N GLU A 28 -1.74 -12.33 -0.93
CA GLU A 28 -2.27 -13.55 -0.32
C GLU A 28 -3.79 -13.51 -0.08
N GLN A 29 -4.43 -12.34 -0.20
CA GLN A 29 -5.87 -12.23 -0.02
C GLN A 29 -6.63 -12.87 -1.17
N SER A 30 -7.61 -13.71 -0.83
CA SER A 30 -8.51 -14.29 -1.82
C SER A 30 -9.27 -13.22 -2.59
N GLY A 31 -9.14 -13.26 -3.92
CA GLY A 31 -9.79 -12.30 -4.82
C GLY A 31 -9.00 -11.01 -5.04
N ILE A 32 -7.76 -10.91 -4.56
CA ILE A 32 -6.81 -9.84 -4.88
C ILE A 32 -5.61 -10.46 -5.58
N LYS A 33 -5.11 -9.76 -6.59
CA LYS A 33 -3.84 -10.06 -7.24
C LYS A 33 -3.05 -8.78 -7.39
N VAL A 34 -1.85 -8.73 -6.84
CA VAL A 34 -0.92 -7.62 -7.07
C VAL A 34 -0.36 -7.74 -8.48
N VAL A 35 -0.52 -6.69 -9.26
CA VAL A 35 -0.09 -6.63 -10.67
C VAL A 35 1.23 -5.87 -10.78
N LYS A 36 1.34 -4.75 -10.06
CA LYS A 36 2.50 -3.86 -10.16
C LYS A 36 2.72 -3.10 -8.86
N VAL A 37 3.98 -2.83 -8.57
CA VAL A 37 4.41 -2.00 -7.44
C VAL A 37 5.27 -0.87 -8.02
N SER A 38 5.03 0.37 -7.57
CA SER A 38 5.90 1.49 -7.93
C SER A 38 7.25 1.42 -7.23
N SER A 39 8.15 2.33 -7.57
CA SER A 39 9.30 2.61 -6.70
C SER A 39 8.84 3.12 -5.32
N PHE A 40 9.71 2.97 -4.34
CA PHE A 40 9.58 3.58 -3.02
C PHE A 40 10.05 5.04 -3.09
N TYR A 41 9.34 5.93 -2.41
CA TYR A 41 9.67 7.36 -2.33
C TYR A 41 9.67 7.82 -0.88
N GLU A 42 10.74 8.48 -0.47
CA GLU A 42 10.76 9.18 0.81
C GLU A 42 10.14 10.56 0.63
N THR A 43 9.21 10.94 1.51
CA THR A 43 8.43 12.18 1.40
C THR A 43 8.20 12.81 2.77
N GLU A 44 8.27 14.13 2.83
CA GLU A 44 7.95 14.91 4.03
C GLU A 44 6.48 14.69 4.46
N PRO A 45 6.20 14.71 5.78
CA PRO A 45 4.83 14.61 6.28
C PRO A 45 3.99 15.84 5.91
N VAL A 46 2.72 15.62 5.56
CA VAL A 46 1.77 16.69 5.25
C VAL A 46 0.75 16.82 6.39
N GLY A 47 0.44 18.05 6.80
CA GLY A 47 -0.50 18.34 7.88
C GLY A 47 0.20 18.42 9.24
N TYR A 48 0.36 17.29 9.93
CA TYR A 48 1.16 17.23 11.16
C TYR A 48 2.63 17.04 10.78
N VAL A 49 3.47 18.05 10.98
CA VAL A 49 4.84 18.06 10.42
C VAL A 49 5.92 17.63 11.41
N ASP A 50 5.61 17.58 12.71
CA ASP A 50 6.57 17.17 13.76
C ASP A 50 6.57 15.64 13.92
N GLN A 51 6.98 14.96 12.84
CA GLN A 51 7.07 13.50 12.77
C GLN A 51 8.09 13.08 11.69
N PRO A 52 8.56 11.82 11.69
CA PRO A 52 9.51 11.36 10.68
C PRO A 52 8.90 11.33 9.26
N ASP A 53 9.79 11.36 8.26
CA ASP A 53 9.43 11.20 6.85
C ASP A 53 8.78 9.86 6.56
N PHE A 54 7.83 9.88 5.63
CA PHE A 54 7.17 8.68 5.14
C PHE A 54 7.99 8.04 4.05
N LEU A 55 7.99 6.71 4.03
CA LEU A 55 8.26 5.94 2.83
C LEU A 55 6.90 5.60 2.19
N ASN A 56 6.69 6.00 0.94
CA ASN A 56 5.43 5.86 0.21
C ASN A 56 5.62 5.09 -1.11
N LEU A 57 4.58 4.37 -1.52
CA LEU A 57 4.49 3.73 -2.84
C LEU A 57 3.03 3.52 -3.25
N CYS A 58 2.81 3.21 -4.53
CA CYS A 58 1.53 2.77 -5.06
C CYS A 58 1.57 1.30 -5.49
N VAL A 59 0.46 0.60 -5.28
CA VAL A 59 0.24 -0.78 -5.72
C VAL A 59 -0.95 -0.82 -6.66
N GLU A 60 -0.76 -1.44 -7.83
CA GLU A 60 -1.84 -1.83 -8.73
C GLU A 60 -2.28 -3.24 -8.37
N ILE A 61 -3.58 -3.41 -8.09
CA ILE A 61 -4.20 -4.71 -7.87
C ILE A 61 -5.30 -4.96 -8.90
N GLN A 62 -5.50 -6.23 -9.21
CA GLN A 62 -6.69 -6.73 -9.90
C GLN A 62 -7.57 -7.48 -8.91
N THR A 63 -8.85 -7.14 -8.89
CA THR A 63 -9.80 -7.75 -7.97
C THR A 63 -11.21 -7.87 -8.54
N GLU A 64 -12.00 -8.79 -8.01
CA GLU A 64 -13.45 -8.88 -8.25
C GLU A 64 -14.26 -8.39 -7.04
N LEU A 65 -13.57 -7.97 -5.97
CA LEU A 65 -14.19 -7.46 -4.76
C LEU A 65 -14.79 -6.08 -5.01
N SER A 66 -15.88 -5.77 -4.30
CA SER A 66 -16.41 -4.42 -4.27
C SER A 66 -15.45 -3.48 -3.53
N PRO A 67 -15.49 -2.15 -3.76
CA PRO A 67 -14.61 -1.21 -3.07
C PRO A 67 -14.67 -1.33 -1.54
N LYS A 68 -15.86 -1.58 -0.97
CA LYS A 68 -16.01 -1.80 0.47
C LYS A 68 -15.33 -3.09 0.93
N ALA A 69 -15.45 -4.17 0.15
CA ALA A 69 -14.79 -5.42 0.47
C ALA A 69 -13.25 -5.32 0.34
N VAL A 70 -12.73 -4.48 -0.55
CA VAL A 70 -11.30 -4.15 -0.61
C VAL A 70 -10.85 -3.41 0.65
N LEU A 71 -11.64 -2.46 1.17
CA LEU A 71 -11.34 -1.72 2.39
C LEU A 71 -11.29 -2.60 3.65
N GLU A 72 -11.99 -3.75 3.65
CA GLU A 72 -12.04 -4.70 4.78
C GLU A 72 -10.91 -5.74 4.76
N ARG A 73 -9.95 -5.62 3.84
CA ARG A 73 -8.76 -6.49 3.72
C ARG A 73 -7.54 -5.81 4.31
#